data_AF-A0A8J7E4U1-F1
#
_entry.id   AF-A0A8J7E4U1-F1
#
_cell.length_a   1.000
_cell.length_b   1.000
_cell.length_c   1.000
_cell.angle_alpha   90.00
_cell.angle_beta   90.00
_cell.angle_gamma   90.00
#
_symmetry.space_group_name_H-M   'P 1'
#
loop_
_entity.id
_entity.type
_entity.pdbx_description
1 polymer ?
#
loop_
_entity_poly.entity_id
_entity_poly.type
_entity_poly.pdbx_seq_one_letter_code
_entity_poly.pdbx_strand_id
1 'polypeptide(L)'
;MADNARDEIVHQFATIIPTLRYRDASAAVDWLCQAFGFEKHLVVSNDDGTIAHAELVFGNGMVMLGAVREDEFGRLQQPPSQADGVVTQSPYILVEDVDKHYERAVAAGAQIVMELKDQDYGGRDYSCRDPEGHVWNFGTYDPWNAG
;
A
#
# COMPACT_ATOMS: atom_id res chain seq x y z
N MET A 1 -34.78 32.98 5.19
CA MET A 1 -33.37 32.92 4.77
C MET A 1 -33.02 31.44 4.72
N ALA A 2 -32.65 30.95 3.53
CA ALA A 2 -32.35 29.54 3.32
C ALA A 2 -30.99 29.20 3.94
N ASP A 3 -30.98 28.18 4.78
CA ASP A 3 -29.77 27.57 5.31
C ASP A 3 -29.14 26.76 4.17
N ASN A 4 -27.96 27.20 3.73
CA ASN A 4 -27.20 26.62 2.64
C ASN A 4 -25.94 25.98 3.21
N ALA A 5 -26.13 25.08 4.18
CA ALA A 5 -25.14 24.08 4.53
C ALA A 5 -25.12 23.05 3.39
N ARG A 6 -24.28 23.33 2.37
CA ARG A 6 -23.87 22.29 1.43
C ARG A 6 -23.16 21.23 2.25
N ASP A 7 -23.60 19.98 2.10
CA ASP A 7 -22.94 18.79 2.59
C ASP A 7 -21.43 18.91 2.32
N GLU A 8 -20.65 19.25 3.34
CA GLU A 8 -19.22 18.99 3.32
C GLU A 8 -19.10 17.47 3.35
N ILE A 9 -18.83 16.89 2.18
CA ILE A 9 -18.34 15.52 2.09
C ILE A 9 -17.00 15.53 2.84
N VAL A 10 -17.05 15.23 4.14
CA VAL A 10 -15.86 14.95 4.92
C VAL A 10 -15.29 13.67 4.30
N HIS A 11 -14.26 13.80 3.46
CA HIS A 11 -13.47 12.64 3.10
C HIS A 11 -12.84 12.15 4.40
N GLN A 12 -13.42 11.09 4.97
CA GLN A 12 -12.90 10.48 6.18
C GLN A 12 -11.59 9.79 5.80
N PHE A 13 -10.48 10.44 6.09
CA PHE A 13 -9.15 9.91 5.87
C PHE A 13 -8.88 8.73 6.82
N ALA A 14 -8.12 7.74 6.35
CA ALA A 14 -7.63 6.68 7.23
C ALA A 14 -6.69 7.27 8.30
N THR A 15 -6.99 7.02 9.57
CA THR A 15 -6.17 7.51 10.70
C THR A 15 -4.96 6.63 10.98
N ILE A 16 -4.95 5.41 10.47
CA ILE A 16 -3.82 4.46 10.55
C ILE A 16 -3.11 4.47 9.21
N ILE A 17 -1.83 4.86 9.22
CA ILE A 17 -0.99 4.98 8.02
C ILE A 17 0.22 4.05 8.23
N PRO A 18 0.26 2.88 7.57
CA PRO A 18 1.42 1.99 7.64
C PRO A 18 2.68 2.70 7.14
N THR A 19 3.79 2.47 7.83
CA THR A 19 5.11 2.90 7.39
C THR A 19 5.88 1.72 6.82
N LEU A 20 6.64 1.94 5.76
CA LEU A 20 7.41 0.92 5.06
C LEU A 20 8.85 1.39 4.82
N ARG A 21 9.76 0.43 4.63
CA ARG A 21 11.16 0.71 4.31
C ARG A 21 11.58 -0.09 3.10
N TYR A 22 12.30 0.56 2.21
CA TYR A 22 12.80 -0.03 0.98
C TYR A 22 14.29 0.24 0.84
N ARG A 23 15.05 -0.67 0.24
CA ARG A 23 16.45 -0.37 -0.10
C ARG A 23 16.49 0.61 -1.27
N ASP A 24 15.64 0.38 -2.28
CA ASP A 24 15.44 1.33 -3.37
C ASP A 24 14.03 1.91 -3.29
N ALA A 25 13.87 2.89 -2.40
CA ALA A 25 12.59 3.56 -2.20
C ALA A 25 12.11 4.30 -3.45
N SER A 26 13.00 4.77 -4.33
CA SER A 26 12.58 5.41 -5.58
C SER A 26 11.93 4.41 -6.53
N ALA A 27 12.59 3.27 -6.75
CA ALA A 27 12.02 2.20 -7.56
C ALA A 27 10.71 1.67 -6.97
N ALA A 28 10.64 1.55 -5.64
CA ALA A 28 9.42 1.12 -4.96
C ALA A 28 8.25 2.10 -5.17
N VAL A 29 8.49 3.41 -5.06
CA VAL A 29 7.45 4.43 -5.33
C VAL A 29 6.90 4.28 -6.74
N ASP A 30 7.79 4.22 -7.74
CA ASP A 30 7.35 4.12 -9.14
C ASP A 30 6.60 2.81 -9.41
N TRP A 31 7.11 1.71 -8.85
CA TRP A 31 6.49 0.40 -9.00
C TRP A 31 5.13 0.32 -8.29
N LEU A 32 4.97 0.84 -7.07
CA LEU A 32 3.68 0.83 -6.35
C LEU A 32 2.64 1.69 -7.08
N CYS A 33 3.03 2.83 -7.65
CA CYS A 33 2.16 3.64 -8.50
C CYS A 33 1.77 2.87 -9.78
N GLN A 34 2.74 2.24 -10.44
CA GLN A 34 2.50 1.50 -11.68
C GLN A 34 1.66 0.23 -11.46
N ALA A 35 2.01 -0.61 -10.49
CA ALA A 35 1.44 -1.92 -10.26
C ALA A 35 0.09 -1.84 -9.53
N PHE A 36 0.01 -1.03 -8.47
CA PHE A 36 -1.15 -1.01 -7.57
C PHE A 36 -2.03 0.22 -7.74
N GLY A 37 -1.57 1.24 -8.47
CA GLY A 37 -2.37 2.43 -8.73
C GLY A 37 -2.34 3.47 -7.62
N PHE A 38 -1.33 3.44 -6.75
CA PHE A 38 -1.07 4.54 -5.83
C PHE A 38 -0.76 5.85 -6.56
N GLU A 39 -1.09 6.97 -5.92
CA GLU A 39 -0.73 8.31 -6.37
C GLU A 39 0.28 8.94 -5.41
N LYS A 40 1.27 9.66 -5.95
CA LYS A 40 2.27 10.37 -5.13
C LYS A 40 1.63 11.61 -4.53
N HIS A 41 1.62 11.72 -3.20
CA HIS A 41 1.16 12.92 -2.49
C HIS A 41 2.32 13.84 -2.11
N LEU A 42 3.37 13.27 -1.52
CA LEU A 42 4.60 13.98 -1.16
C LEU A 42 5.79 13.06 -1.41
N VAL A 43 6.88 13.61 -1.93
CA VAL A 43 8.18 12.92 -2.04
C VAL A 43 9.27 13.89 -1.60
N VAL A 44 10.05 13.47 -0.62
CA VAL A 44 11.19 14.21 -0.06
C VAL A 44 12.44 13.37 -0.24
N SER A 45 13.43 13.95 -0.90
CA SER A 45 14.74 13.34 -1.12
C SER A 45 15.75 13.74 -0.05
N ASN A 46 16.69 12.86 0.25
CA ASN A 46 17.94 13.17 0.93
C ASN A 46 18.92 13.88 -0.03
N ASP A 47 20.00 14.45 0.51
CA ASP A 47 21.06 15.10 -0.27
C ASP A 47 21.76 14.16 -1.26
N ASP A 48 21.78 12.86 -0.97
CA ASP A 48 22.33 11.80 -1.83
C ASP A 48 21.37 11.33 -2.94
N GLY A 49 20.17 11.92 -3.02
CA GLY A 49 19.14 11.60 -4.00
C GLY A 49 18.22 10.44 -3.63
N THR A 50 18.49 9.72 -2.53
CA THR A 50 17.58 8.66 -2.03
C THR A 50 16.29 9.28 -1.47
N ILE A 51 15.19 8.51 -1.42
CA ILE A 51 13.95 9.00 -0.81
C ILE A 51 14.04 8.95 0.72
N ALA A 52 14.04 10.13 1.36
CA ALA A 52 14.00 10.27 2.80
C ALA A 52 12.62 9.89 3.36
N HIS A 53 11.58 10.33 2.65
CA HIS A 53 10.16 10.15 2.99
C HIS A 53 9.29 10.31 1.75
N ALA A 54 8.29 9.46 1.58
CA ALA A 54 7.26 9.58 0.57
C ALA A 54 5.90 9.17 1.14
N GLU A 55 4.86 9.81 0.61
CA GLU A 55 3.46 9.56 0.94
C GLU A 55 2.75 9.15 -0.33
N LEU A 56 2.19 7.93 -0.31
CA LEU A 56 1.46 7.36 -1.44
C LEU A 56 0.00 7.15 -1.04
N VAL A 57 -0.91 7.72 -1.80
CA VAL A 57 -2.35 7.72 -1.53
C VAL A 57 -3.05 6.70 -2.43
N PHE A 58 -4.04 6.00 -1.87
CA PHE A 58 -4.96 5.14 -2.60
C PHE A 58 -6.36 5.32 -2.02
N GLY A 59 -7.28 5.92 -2.81
CA GLY A 59 -8.59 6.32 -2.30
C GLY A 59 -8.46 7.30 -1.13
N ASN A 60 -9.02 6.96 0.02
CA ASN A 60 -8.90 7.72 1.28
C ASN A 60 -7.80 7.19 2.23
N GLY A 61 -7.03 6.17 1.80
CA GLY A 61 -5.93 5.58 2.53
C GLY A 61 -4.56 6.11 2.09
N MET A 62 -3.55 5.88 2.93
CA MET A 62 -2.17 6.29 2.67
C MET A 62 -1.20 5.23 3.20
N VAL A 63 -0.05 5.10 2.53
CA VAL A 63 1.16 4.51 3.10
C VAL A 63 2.27 5.55 3.09
N MET A 64 3.12 5.50 4.12
CA MET A 64 4.35 6.29 4.20
C MET A 64 5.54 5.36 3.98
N LEU A 65 6.54 5.79 3.24
CA LEU A 65 7.73 4.98 3.02
C LEU A 65 9.00 5.82 2.93
N GLY A 66 10.15 5.17 3.08
CA GLY A 66 11.44 5.79 2.78
C GLY A 66 12.54 4.75 2.64
N ALA A 67 13.73 5.22 2.31
CA ALA A 67 14.91 4.37 2.26
C ALA A 67 15.18 3.73 3.63
N VAL A 68 15.81 2.55 3.62
CA VAL A 68 16.43 1.95 4.81
C VAL A 68 17.38 2.94 5.45
N ARG A 69 17.45 2.91 6.78
CA ARG A 69 18.30 3.80 7.59
C ARG A 69 19.20 2.96 8.48
N GLU A 70 20.40 3.45 8.75
CA GLU A 70 21.38 2.80 9.63
C GLU A 70 21.34 3.33 11.08
N ASP A 71 20.36 4.19 11.39
CA ASP A 71 20.14 4.76 12.72
C ASP A 71 19.40 3.81 13.68
N GLU A 72 19.17 4.25 14.92
CA GLU A 72 18.47 3.46 15.94
C GLU A 72 17.06 3.06 15.48
N PHE A 73 16.34 3.96 14.80
CA PHE A 73 15.00 3.69 14.30
C PHE A 73 15.02 2.71 13.13
N GLY A 74 15.99 2.83 12.23
CA GLY A 74 16.18 1.91 11.11
C GLY A 74 16.32 0.47 11.56
N ARG A 75 16.98 0.21 12.69
CA ARG A 75 17.08 -1.15 13.26
C ARG A 75 15.76 -1.74 13.73
N LEU A 76 14.74 -0.91 13.97
CA LEU A 76 13.41 -1.35 14.40
C LEU A 76 12.50 -1.74 13.23
N GLN A 77 12.82 -1.31 12.00
CA GLN A 77 12.00 -1.53 10.82
C GLN A 77 12.86 -1.77 9.59
N GLN A 78 12.92 -3.03 9.16
CA GLN A 78 13.71 -3.48 8.01
C GLN A 78 12.78 -4.05 6.93
N PRO A 79 13.12 -3.93 5.64
CA PRO A 79 12.37 -4.58 4.57
C PRO A 79 12.42 -6.11 4.75
N PRO A 80 11.40 -6.85 4.29
CA PRO A 80 11.36 -8.32 4.42
C PRO A 80 12.55 -9.01 3.77
N SER A 81 13.08 -8.45 2.69
CA SER A 81 14.30 -8.93 2.02
C SER A 81 15.58 -8.87 2.88
N GLN A 82 15.55 -8.20 4.04
CA GLN A 82 16.62 -8.20 5.05
C GLN A 82 16.24 -8.95 6.35
N ALA A 83 15.05 -9.57 6.37
CA ALA A 83 14.51 -10.34 7.50
C ALA A 83 14.05 -11.74 7.06
N ASP A 84 14.84 -12.41 6.21
CA ASP A 84 14.57 -13.76 5.68
C ASP A 84 13.18 -13.93 5.03
N GLY A 85 12.63 -12.84 4.48
CA GLY A 85 11.32 -12.82 3.84
C GLY A 85 10.13 -12.83 4.80
N VAL A 86 10.37 -12.76 6.12
CA VAL A 86 9.34 -12.70 7.16
C VAL A 86 8.61 -11.37 7.09
N VAL A 87 7.28 -11.44 7.07
CA VAL A 87 6.40 -10.27 7.09
C VAL A 87 5.48 -10.41 8.29
N THR A 88 5.59 -9.48 9.24
CA THR A 88 4.79 -9.48 10.46
C THR A 88 3.53 -8.63 10.36
N GLN A 89 3.44 -7.77 9.34
CA GLN A 89 2.33 -6.87 9.06
C GLN A 89 2.14 -6.73 7.55
N SER A 90 0.90 -6.70 7.08
CA SER A 90 0.56 -6.47 5.67
C SER A 90 -0.78 -5.74 5.58
N PRO A 91 -0.92 -4.70 4.75
CA PRO A 91 -2.19 -4.03 4.58
C PRO A 91 -3.17 -4.92 3.78
N TYR A 92 -4.45 -4.78 4.10
CA TYR A 92 -5.54 -5.21 3.22
C TYR A 92 -6.16 -3.95 2.60
N ILE A 93 -6.19 -3.88 1.27
CA ILE A 93 -6.63 -2.72 0.51
C ILE A 93 -7.92 -3.10 -0.22
N LEU A 94 -8.99 -2.37 0.09
CA LEU A 94 -10.23 -2.50 -0.65
C LEU A 94 -10.06 -1.94 -2.06
N VAL A 95 -10.43 -2.73 -3.05
CA VAL A 95 -10.45 -2.33 -4.45
C VAL A 95 -11.83 -2.61 -5.04
N GLU A 96 -12.30 -1.73 -5.92
CA GLU A 96 -13.63 -1.87 -6.54
C GLU A 96 -13.69 -3.06 -7.51
N ASP A 97 -12.62 -3.25 -8.30
CA ASP A 97 -12.48 -4.32 -9.29
C ASP A 97 -11.16 -5.06 -9.04
N VAL A 98 -11.25 -6.14 -8.25
CA VAL A 98 -10.07 -6.92 -7.85
C VAL A 98 -9.50 -7.75 -9.00
N ASP A 99 -10.33 -8.21 -9.96
CA ASP A 99 -9.85 -8.96 -11.11
C ASP A 99 -8.98 -8.08 -12.02
N LYS A 100 -9.43 -6.85 -12.31
CA LYS A 100 -8.63 -5.87 -13.06
C LYS A 100 -7.37 -5.45 -12.30
N HIS A 101 -7.47 -5.28 -10.99
CA HIS A 101 -6.31 -4.95 -10.15
C HIS A 101 -5.27 -6.09 -10.16
N TYR A 102 -5.73 -7.33 -10.06
CA TYR A 102 -4.91 -8.53 -10.14
C TYR A 102 -4.16 -8.62 -11.49
N GLU A 103 -4.86 -8.46 -12.62
CA GLU A 103 -4.25 -8.46 -13.95
C GLU A 103 -3.14 -7.39 -14.06
N ARG A 104 -3.39 -6.19 -13.53
CA ARG A 104 -2.42 -5.10 -13.50
C ARG A 104 -1.19 -5.45 -12.67
N ALA A 105 -1.38 -6.02 -11.48
CA ALA A 105 -0.29 -6.43 -10.61
C ALA A 105 0.58 -7.52 -11.25
N VAL A 106 -0.04 -8.53 -11.85
CA VAL A 106 0.67 -9.61 -12.59
C VAL A 106 1.46 -9.02 -13.75
N ALA A 107 0.86 -8.12 -14.54
CA ALA A 107 1.53 -7.48 -15.66
C ALA A 107 2.73 -6.61 -15.23
N ALA A 108 2.69 -6.04 -14.03
CA ALA A 108 3.80 -5.29 -13.43
C ALA A 108 4.86 -6.18 -12.74
N GLY A 109 4.68 -7.51 -12.76
CA GLY A 109 5.64 -8.46 -12.20
C GLY A 109 5.50 -8.72 -10.69
N ALA A 110 4.33 -8.44 -10.10
CA ALA A 110 4.07 -8.80 -8.72
C ALA A 110 4.15 -10.33 -8.54
N GLN A 111 4.79 -10.79 -7.47
CA GLN A 111 4.84 -12.21 -7.16
C GLN A 111 3.56 -12.61 -6.43
N ILE A 112 2.65 -13.31 -7.12
CA ILE A 112 1.44 -13.83 -6.47
C ILE A 112 1.83 -14.92 -5.47
N VAL A 113 1.39 -14.77 -4.22
CA VAL A 113 1.64 -15.73 -3.13
C VAL A 113 0.36 -16.41 -2.64
N MET A 114 -0.78 -15.78 -2.87
CA MET A 114 -2.10 -16.39 -2.76
C MET A 114 -2.92 -15.97 -3.98
N GLU A 115 -3.33 -16.96 -4.78
CA GLU A 115 -4.09 -16.76 -6.01
C GLU A 115 -5.44 -16.07 -5.74
N LEU A 116 -5.89 -15.29 -6.73
CA LEU A 116 -7.19 -14.64 -6.69
C LEU A 116 -8.32 -15.67 -6.61
N LYS A 117 -9.15 -15.57 -5.58
CA LYS A 117 -10.27 -16.49 -5.37
C LYS A 117 -11.43 -15.85 -4.62
N ASP A 118 -12.62 -16.42 -4.81
CA ASP A 118 -13.78 -16.12 -3.96
C ASP A 118 -13.56 -16.71 -2.57
N GLN A 119 -14.08 -16.02 -1.55
CA GLN A 119 -13.94 -16.41 -0.16
C GLN A 119 -15.28 -16.83 0.44
N ASP A 120 -15.24 -17.79 1.37
CA ASP A 120 -16.44 -18.34 2.02
C ASP A 120 -17.21 -17.29 2.85
N TYR A 121 -16.52 -16.25 3.32
CA TYR A 121 -17.09 -15.11 4.05
C TYR A 121 -17.58 -13.97 3.15
N GLY A 122 -17.55 -14.17 1.83
CA GLY A 122 -17.90 -13.17 0.83
C GLY A 122 -16.72 -12.30 0.39
N GLY A 123 -16.86 -11.73 -0.81
CA GLY A 123 -15.78 -11.01 -1.48
C GLY A 123 -14.79 -11.94 -2.19
N ARG A 124 -13.82 -11.31 -2.84
CA ARG A 124 -12.77 -11.96 -3.63
C ARG A 124 -11.47 -11.23 -3.33
N ASP A 125 -10.40 -11.97 -3.09
CA ASP A 125 -9.11 -11.39 -2.74
C ASP A 125 -7.92 -12.20 -3.27
N TYR A 126 -6.78 -11.54 -3.32
CA TYR A 126 -5.48 -12.15 -3.59
C TYR A 126 -4.39 -11.49 -2.74
N SER A 127 -3.25 -12.17 -2.63
CA SER A 127 -2.07 -11.62 -1.99
C SER A 127 -0.84 -11.77 -2.87
N CYS A 128 0.00 -10.76 -2.86
CA CYS A 128 1.24 -10.73 -3.62
C CYS A 128 2.39 -10.14 -2.81
N ARG A 129 3.61 -10.37 -3.30
CA ARG A 129 4.81 -9.66 -2.86
C ARG A 129 5.22 -8.60 -3.89
N ASP A 130 5.62 -7.44 -3.38
CA ASP A 130 6.33 -6.44 -4.16
C ASP A 130 7.81 -6.86 -4.41
N PRO A 131 8.57 -6.11 -5.23
CA PRO A 131 9.95 -6.47 -5.57
C PRO A 131 10.91 -6.62 -4.39
N GLU A 132 10.62 -6.01 -3.24
CA GLU A 132 11.44 -6.11 -2.03
C GLU A 132 10.84 -7.02 -0.95
N GLY A 133 9.75 -7.71 -1.29
CA GLY A 133 9.17 -8.80 -0.51
C GLY A 133 8.07 -8.38 0.46
N HIS A 134 7.60 -7.13 0.46
CA HIS A 134 6.43 -6.76 1.27
C HIS A 134 5.19 -7.47 0.76
N VAL A 135 4.39 -8.00 1.69
CA VAL A 135 3.12 -8.65 1.35
C VAL A 135 2.02 -7.60 1.33
N TRP A 136 1.24 -7.62 0.25
CA TRP A 136 0.07 -6.79 0.03
C TRP A 136 -1.14 -7.69 -0.20
N ASN A 137 -2.28 -7.32 0.35
CA ASN A 137 -3.54 -8.02 0.17
C ASN A 137 -4.55 -7.07 -0.46
N PHE A 138 -5.26 -7.53 -1.49
CA PHE A 138 -6.26 -6.73 -2.20
C PHE A 138 -7.53 -7.53 -2.32
N GLY A 139 -8.68 -6.88 -2.09
CA GLY A 139 -9.96 -7.56 -2.25
C GLY A 139 -11.17 -6.66 -2.18
N THR A 140 -12.33 -7.28 -2.35
CA THR A 140 -13.64 -6.60 -2.38
C THR A 140 -14.43 -6.76 -1.08
N TYR A 141 -13.94 -7.56 -0.12
CA TYR A 141 -14.57 -7.67 1.19
C TYR A 141 -14.39 -6.37 1.98
N ASP A 142 -15.50 -5.71 2.34
CA ASP A 142 -15.51 -4.49 3.14
C ASP A 142 -15.83 -4.78 4.60
N PRO A 143 -14.83 -4.79 5.51
CA PRO A 143 -15.05 -5.09 6.92
C PRO A 143 -15.84 -4.01 7.67
N TRP A 144 -16.00 -2.80 7.13
CA TRP A 144 -16.79 -1.74 7.77
C TRP A 144 -18.29 -1.93 7.57
N ASN A 145 -18.65 -2.57 6.46
CA ASN A 145 -20.04 -2.79 6.05
C ASN A 145 -20.44 -4.27 6.05
N ALA A 146 -19.50 -5.18 6.38
CA ALA A 146 -19.80 -6.56 6.70
C ALA A 146 -20.55 -6.59 8.04
N GLY A 147 -21.83 -6.98 7.96
CA GLY A 147 -22.81 -6.91 9.06
C GLY A 147 -22.41 -7.62 10.35
#